data_AF-A0A1I3FSQ8-F1
#
_entry.id   AF-A0A1I3FSQ8-F1
#
_cell.length_a   1.000
_cell.length_b   1.000
_cell.length_c   1.000
_cell.angle_alpha   90.00
_cell.angle_beta   90.00
_cell.angle_gamma   90.00
#
_symmetry.space_group_name_H-M   'P 1'
#
loop_
_entity.id
_entity.type
_entity.pdbx_description
1 polymer ?
#
loop_
_entity_poly.entity_id
_entity_poly.type
_entity_poly.pdbx_seq_one_letter_code
_entity_poly.pdbx_strand_id
1 'polypeptide(L)' 'MTKTRFKSDASEAIHSAASALHRAEVIEKKTMREYDDLCIERAPEFNPQEIARIRKRGAVSDS' A
#
# COMPACT_ATOMS: atom_id res chain seq x y z
N MET A 1 8.69 -3.95 -7.93
CA MET A 1 8.20 -3.69 -6.57
C MET A 1 7.49 -2.34 -6.57
N THR A 2 6.19 -2.29 -6.26
CA THR A 2 5.46 -1.02 -6.13
C THR A 2 5.89 -0.33 -4.85
N LYS A 3 6.43 0.89 -4.95
CA LYS A 3 6.81 1.70 -3.80
C LYS A 3 5.54 2.15 -3.08
N THR A 4 5.40 1.83 -1.80
CA THR A 4 4.32 2.34 -0.95
C THR A 4 4.38 3.87 -0.95
N ARG A 5 3.25 4.53 -1.23
CA ARG A 5 3.14 5.98 -1.14
C ARG A 5 2.53 6.35 0.20
N PHE A 6 3.26 7.14 0.98
CA PHE A 6 2.78 7.66 2.25
C PHE A 6 2.14 9.03 2.06
N LYS A 7 1.17 9.35 2.92
CA LYS A 7 0.48 10.66 2.89
C LYS A 7 1.41 11.82 3.27
N SER A 8 2.44 11.56 4.06
CA SER A 8 3.45 12.54 4.51
C SER A 8 4.67 11.82 5.08
N ASP A 9 5.77 12.55 5.28
CA ASP A 9 6.98 12.04 5.94
C ASP A 9 6.68 11.58 7.39
N ALA A 10 5.78 12.28 8.08
CA ALA A 10 5.32 11.89 9.41
C ALA A 10 4.57 10.56 9.37
N SER A 11 3.70 10.36 8.37
CA SER A 11 2.99 9.10 8.15
C SER A 11 3.95 7.95 7.84
N GLU A 12 5.01 8.20 7.05
CA GLU A 12 6.06 7.21 6.78
C GLU A 12 6.79 6.80 8.07
N ALA A 13 7.19 7.77 8.90
CA ALA A 13 7.87 7.50 10.17
C ALA A 13 6.98 6.68 11.15
N ILE A 14 5.72 7.07 11.29
CA ILE A 14 4.75 6.37 12.15
C ILE A 14 4.51 4.94 11.63
N HIS A 15 4.30 4.77 10.33
CA HIS A 15 4.08 3.45 9.73
C HIS A 15 5.30 2.54 9.88
N SER A 16 6.51 3.09 9.74
CA SER A 16 7.77 2.36 9.96
C SER A 16 7.88 1.87 11.41
N ALA A 17 7.54 2.72 12.38
CA ALA A 17 7.49 2.35 13.79
C ALA A 17 6.45 1.26 14.07
N ALA A 18 5.22 1.42 13.58
CA ALA A 18 4.17 0.40 13.69
C ALA A 18 4.60 -0.93 13.05
N SER A 19 5.23 -0.89 11.88
CA SER A 19 5.78 -2.06 11.20
C SER A 19 6.82 -2.79 12.05
N ALA A 20 7.66 -2.05 12.77
CA ALA A 20 8.61 -2.65 13.71
C ALA A 20 7.89 -3.34 14.89
N LEU A 21 6.86 -2.70 15.45
CA LEU A 21 6.03 -3.29 16.52
C LEU A 21 5.32 -4.56 16.06
N HIS A 22 4.81 -4.58 14.83
CA HIS A 22 4.16 -5.77 14.28
C HIS A 22 5.15 -6.91 14.05
N ARG A 23 6.37 -6.62 13.57
CA ARG A 23 7.43 -7.63 13.46
C ARG A 23 7.87 -8.19 14.81
N ALA A 24 7.73 -7.39 15.87
CA ALA A 24 7.97 -7.81 17.24
C ALA A 24 6.72 -8.48 17.88
N GLU A 25 5.66 -8.74 17.11
CA GLU A 25 4.40 -9.34 17.56
C GLU A 25 3.68 -8.55 18.68
N VAL A 26 4.03 -7.27 18.86
CA VAL A 26 3.44 -6.37 19.87
C VAL A 26 2.06 -5.90 19.44
N ILE A 27 1.86 -5.69 18.13
CA ILE A 27 0.56 -5.34 17.56
C ILE A 27 0.15 -6.40 16.55
N GLU A 28 -1.16 -6.66 16.48
CA GLU A 28 -1.71 -7.66 15.58
C GLU A 28 -1.88 -7.13 14.15
N LYS A 29 -2.11 -8.05 13.22
CA LYS A 29 -2.33 -7.74 11.80
C LYS A 29 -3.51 -6.79 11.57
N LYS A 30 -4.53 -6.83 12.43
CA LYS A 30 -5.67 -5.91 12.35
C LYS A 30 -5.21 -4.47 12.62
N THR A 31 -4.45 -4.25 13.68
CA THR A 31 -3.88 -2.94 14.01
C THR A 31 -2.96 -2.43 12.91
N MET A 32 -2.15 -3.29 12.29
CA MET A 32 -1.34 -2.86 11.13
C MET A 32 -2.17 -2.35 9.95
N ARG A 33 -3.34 -2.96 9.69
CA ARG A 33 -4.24 -2.46 8.63
C ARG A 33 -4.80 -1.08 8.95
N GLU A 34 -5.06 -0.79 10.22
CA GLU A 34 -5.48 0.54 10.64
C GLU A 34 -4.36 1.58 10.41
N TYR A 35 -3.10 1.22 10.68
CA TYR A 35 -1.96 2.05 10.32
C TYR A 35 -1.77 2.22 8.82
N ASP A 36 -2.02 1.18 8.02
CA ASP A 36 -2.02 1.27 6.55
C ASP A 36 -3.05 2.32 6.09
N ASP A 37 -4.30 2.23 6.56
CA ASP A 37 -5.37 3.17 6.19
C ASP A 37 -5.07 4.62 6.61
N LEU A 38 -4.41 4.80 7.75
CA LEU A 38 -4.05 6.11 8.28
C LEU A 38 -2.83 6.70 7.57
N CYS A 39 -1.81 5.90 7.24
CA CYS A 39 -0.50 6.39 6.81
C CYS A 39 -0.26 6.31 5.30
N ILE A 40 -0.88 5.35 4.62
CA ILE A 40 -0.65 5.07 3.19
C ILE A 40 -1.69 5.81 2.35
N GLU A 41 -1.24 6.38 1.24
CA GLU A 41 -2.11 7.01 0.25
C GLU A 41 -3.04 5.93 -0.35
N ARG A 42 -4.35 6.24 -0.40
CA ARG A 42 -5.32 5.30 -0.96
C ARG A 42 -4.97 5.06 -2.42
N ALA A 43 -5.01 3.79 -2.83
CA ALA A 43 -4.84 3.45 -4.24
C ALA A 43 -5.85 4.23 -5.10
N PRO A 44 -5.43 4.78 -6.25
CA PRO A 44 -6.34 5.48 -7.13
C PRO A 44 -7.52 4.58 -7.52
N GLU A 45 -8.72 5.14 -7.52
CA GLU A 45 -9.90 4.47 -8.00
C GLU A 45 -9.83 4.39 -9.53
N PHE A 46 -9.80 3.18 -10.06
CA PHE A 46 -9.81 2.94 -11.51
C PHE A 46 -11.20 2.53 -11.94
N ASN A 47 -11.69 3.11 -13.05
CA ASN A 47 -12.92 2.64 -13.66
C ASN A 47 -12.70 1.29 -14.41
N PRO A 48 -13.76 0.55 -14.76
CA PRO A 48 -13.63 -0.75 -15.43
C PRO A 48 -12.82 -0.71 -16.73
N GLN A 49 -12.90 0.39 -17.49
CA GLN A 49 -12.16 0.54 -18.75
C GLN A 49 -10.66 0.75 -18.50
N GLU A 50 -10.31 1.49 -17.44
CA GLU A 50 -8.92 1.68 -16.99
C GLU A 50 -8.33 0.38 -16.46
N ILE A 51 -9.08 -0.37 -15.66
CA ILE A 51 -8.66 -1.70 -15.18
C ILE A 51 -8.43 -2.64 -16.37
N ALA A 52 -9.32 -2.66 -17.36
CA ALA A 52 -9.15 -3.45 -18.58
C ALA A 52 -7.90 -3.05 -19.37
N ARG A 53 -7.61 -1.74 -19.44
CA ARG A 53 -6.40 -1.21 -20.09
C ARG A 53 -5.13 -1.61 -19.34
N ILE A 54 -5.12 -1.52 -18.00
CA ILE A 54 -3.98 -1.94 -17.16
C ILE A 54 -3.73 -3.44 -17.34
N ARG A 55 -4.78 -4.28 -17.28
CA ARG A 55 -4.67 -5.73 -17.50
C ARG A 55 -4.11 -6.07 -18.88
N LYS A 56 -4.57 -5.41 -19.94
CA LYS A 56 -4.05 -5.60 -21.31
C LYS A 56 -2.59 -5.19 -21.46
N ARG A 57 -2.17 -4.10 -20.81
CA ARG A 57 -0.76 -3.64 -20.81
C ARG A 57 0.14 -4.59 -20.02
N GLY A 58 -0.33 -5.11 -18.89
CA GLY A 58 0.41 -6.12 -18.11
C GLY A 58 0.58 -7.46 -18.85
N ALA A 59 -0.38 -7.81 -19.72
CA ALA A 59 -0.31 -9.01 -20.55
C ALA A 59 0.65 -8.90 -21.76
N VAL A 60 1.17 -7.71 -22.08
CA VAL A 60 2.06 -7.49 -23.24
C VAL A 60 3.55 -7.48 -22.87
N SER A 61 3.89 -7.76 -21.61
CA SER A 61 5.28 -7.98 -21.17
C SER A 61 5.57 -9.48 -21.05
N ASP A 62 5.48 -10.18 -22.18
CA ASP A 62 6.15 -11.47 -22.43
C ASP A 62 6.69 -11.39 -23.86
N SER A 63 7.94 -10.95 -23.98
CA SER A 63 8.77 -10.97 -25.19
C SER A 63 10.23 -10.97 -24.78
#